data_AF-A0A327JAU1-F1
#
_entry.id   AF-A0A327JAU1-F1
#
_cell.length_a   1.000
_cell.length_b   1.000
_cell.length_c   1.000
_cell.angle_alpha   90.00
_cell.angle_beta   90.00
_cell.angle_gamma   90.00
#
_symmetry.space_group_name_H-M   'P 1'
#
loop_
_entity.id
_entity.type
_entity.pdbx_description
1 polymer ?
#
loop_
_entity_poly.entity_id
_entity_poly.type
_entity_poly.pdbx_seq_one_letter_code
_entity_poly.pdbx_strand_id
1 'polypeptide(L)'
;MMKSNKAFTLTELLVALGVIAILCAILLPVIFNMMPNQNTIMAKRAYYSVQSVVSDLINDESCYPDKTSAITNPRIGFDDPAGTVNCHLWNETHTETANAATKFKTLFEDKLGVLPASGTATDTFSTTDGMDWAFSAANFTSSGKGGSIMLTVDVNGKNDPNCGFATELGSGNECADKTNGFDRFQMQIYGNGQIDIVNDTNDWAKNAVKVNRNITSEKNSNDED
;
A
#
# COMPACT_ATOMS: atom_id res chain seq x y z
N MET A 1 -37.08 25.95 39.06
CA MET A 1 -37.13 24.47 39.15
C MET A 1 -35.75 23.94 38.78
N MET A 2 -34.86 23.75 39.77
CA MET A 2 -33.52 23.20 39.54
C MET A 2 -33.59 21.68 39.66
N LYS A 3 -33.22 20.97 38.59
CA LYS A 3 -33.04 19.50 38.60
C LYS A 3 -31.84 19.18 39.49
N SER A 4 -32.06 18.48 40.61
CA SER A 4 -30.98 17.82 41.34
C SER A 4 -30.45 16.66 40.50
N ASN A 5 -29.23 16.80 39.98
CA ASN A 5 -28.49 15.69 39.43
C ASN A 5 -28.07 14.79 40.59
N LYS A 6 -28.62 13.57 40.65
CA LYS A 6 -28.24 12.58 41.67
C LYS A 6 -26.76 12.23 41.47
N ALA A 7 -25.94 12.47 42.49
CA ALA A 7 -24.54 12.05 42.50
C ALA A 7 -24.47 10.53 42.75
N PHE A 8 -23.68 9.82 41.94
CA PHE A 8 -23.48 8.38 42.08
C PHE A 8 -22.79 8.03 43.39
N THR A 9 -23.21 6.93 44.02
CA THR A 9 -22.58 6.43 45.24
C THR A 9 -21.27 5.69 44.91
N LEU A 10 -20.29 5.74 45.81
CA LEU A 10 -18.99 5.08 45.64
C LEU A 10 -19.12 3.56 45.41
N THR A 11 -20.14 2.94 46.02
CA THR A 11 -20.46 1.52 45.83
C THR A 11 -20.97 1.23 44.43
N GLU A 12 -21.80 2.10 43.86
CA GLU A 12 -22.33 1.95 42.50
C GLU A 12 -21.21 2.08 41.46
N LEU A 13 -20.23 2.95 41.69
CA LEU A 13 -19.02 3.05 40.88
C LEU A 13 -18.19 1.75 40.94
N LEU A 14 -18.01 1.18 42.13
CA LEU A 14 -17.24 -0.06 42.32
C LEU A 14 -17.90 -1.26 41.64
N VAL A 15 -19.22 -1.39 41.76
CA VAL A 15 -19.97 -2.45 41.07
C VAL A 15 -19.87 -2.26 39.55
N ALA A 16 -20.01 -1.04 39.04
CA ALA A 16 -19.90 -0.75 37.62
C ALA A 16 -18.50 -1.09 37.07
N LEU A 17 -17.43 -0.70 37.76
CA LEU A 17 -16.05 -1.04 37.36
C LEU A 17 -15.79 -2.56 37.42
N GLY A 18 -16.35 -3.25 38.41
CA GLY A 18 -16.27 -4.70 38.52
C GLY A 18 -16.93 -5.42 37.34
N VAL A 19 -18.12 -4.96 36.93
CA VAL A 19 -18.82 -5.50 35.75
C VAL A 19 -18.02 -5.22 34.47
N ILE A 20 -17.48 -4.00 34.30
CA ILE A 20 -16.63 -3.66 33.14
C ILE A 20 -15.38 -4.55 33.09
N ALA A 21 -14.72 -4.79 34.23
CA ALA A 21 -13.53 -5.63 34.30
C ALA A 21 -13.82 -7.08 33.87
N ILE A 22 -14.94 -7.65 34.31
CA ILE A 22 -15.37 -9.00 33.91
C ILE A 22 -15.69 -9.05 32.41
N LEU A 23 -16.40 -8.03 31.89
CA LEU A 23 -16.71 -7.94 30.45
C LEU A 23 -15.43 -7.82 29.61
N CYS A 24 -14.49 -6.96 29.99
CA CYS A 24 -13.21 -6.82 29.31
C CYS A 24 -12.40 -8.13 29.35
N ALA A 25 -12.38 -8.85 30.48
CA ALA A 25 -11.67 -10.12 30.60
C ALA A 25 -12.20 -11.21 29.66
N ILE A 26 -13.51 -11.22 29.39
CA ILE A 26 -14.15 -12.15 28.45
C ILE A 26 -13.91 -11.70 26.99
N LEU A 27 -13.96 -10.39 26.73
CA LEU A 27 -13.89 -9.85 25.37
C LEU A 27 -12.46 -9.79 24.81
N LEU A 28 -11.44 -9.53 25.63
CA LEU A 28 -10.06 -9.38 25.16
C LEU A 28 -9.51 -10.61 24.41
N PRO A 29 -9.65 -11.86 24.89
CA PRO A 29 -9.19 -13.04 24.16
C PRO A 29 -9.91 -13.21 22.82
N VAL A 30 -11.20 -12.91 22.78
CA VAL A 30 -12.01 -12.97 21.54
C VAL A 30 -11.50 -11.95 20.53
N ILE A 31 -11.22 -10.72 20.98
CA ILE A 31 -10.66 -9.66 20.12
C ILE A 31 -9.27 -10.05 19.59
N PHE A 32 -8.39 -10.58 20.44
CA PHE A 32 -7.04 -10.98 20.01
C PHE A 32 -7.06 -12.17 19.03
N ASN A 33 -7.99 -13.11 19.18
CA ASN A 33 -8.13 -14.22 18.24
C ASN A 33 -8.75 -13.81 16.89
N MET A 34 -9.54 -12.73 16.85
CA MET A 34 -10.12 -12.19 15.62
C MET A 34 -9.21 -11.17 14.92
N MET A 35 -8.19 -10.64 15.61
CA MET A 35 -7.32 -9.64 15.03
C MET A 35 -6.41 -10.30 13.99
N PRO A 36 -6.47 -9.88 12.71
CA PRO A 36 -5.59 -10.43 11.70
C PRO A 36 -4.14 -10.09 12.03
N ASN A 37 -3.21 -10.94 11.56
CA ASN A 37 -1.77 -10.70 11.68
C ASN A 37 -1.43 -9.26 11.26
N GLN A 38 -0.60 -8.57 12.04
CA GLN A 38 -0.20 -7.18 11.79
C GLN A 38 0.31 -6.98 10.36
N ASN A 39 1.09 -7.92 9.83
CA ASN A 39 1.60 -7.87 8.46
C ASN A 39 0.48 -7.90 7.42
N THR A 40 -0.59 -8.66 7.67
CA THR A 40 -1.78 -8.70 6.80
C THR A 40 -2.49 -7.35 6.77
N ILE A 41 -2.61 -6.68 7.92
CA ILE A 41 -3.21 -5.34 8.02
C ILE A 41 -2.34 -4.33 7.26
N MET A 42 -1.03 -4.36 7.51
CA MET A 42 -0.09 -3.44 6.87
C MET A 42 0.01 -3.69 5.37
N ALA A 43 -0.06 -4.94 4.89
CA ALA A 43 -0.10 -5.25 3.46
C ALA A 43 -1.32 -4.65 2.76
N LYS A 44 -2.49 -4.74 3.40
CA LYS A 44 -3.71 -4.11 2.90
C LYS A 44 -3.58 -2.58 2.85
N ARG A 45 -2.99 -1.98 3.89
CA ARG A 45 -2.72 -0.54 3.94
C ARG A 45 -1.74 -0.11 2.85
N ALA A 46 -0.65 -0.85 2.67
CA ALA A 46 0.35 -0.62 1.63
C ALA A 46 -0.32 -0.60 0.25
N TYR A 47 -1.09 -1.65 -0.08
CA TYR A 47 -1.78 -1.74 -1.35
C TYR A 47 -2.76 -0.59 -1.59
N TYR A 48 -3.56 -0.20 -0.59
CA TYR A 48 -4.47 0.95 -0.76
C TYR A 48 -3.72 2.27 -0.92
N SER A 49 -2.57 2.43 -0.28
CA SER A 49 -1.73 3.60 -0.47
C SER A 49 -1.23 3.65 -1.92
N VAL A 50 -0.75 2.53 -2.46
CA VAL A 50 -0.37 2.42 -3.88
C VAL A 50 -1.56 2.73 -4.80
N GLN A 51 -2.74 2.14 -4.55
CA GLN A 51 -3.93 2.39 -5.35
C GLN A 51 -4.34 3.87 -5.35
N SER A 52 -4.32 4.51 -4.17
CA SER A 52 -4.64 5.93 -4.05
C SER A 52 -3.65 6.78 -4.83
N VAL A 53 -2.34 6.57 -4.62
CA VAL A 53 -1.30 7.36 -5.31
C VAL A 53 -1.34 7.15 -6.82
N VAL A 54 -1.46 5.91 -7.29
CA VAL A 54 -1.55 5.60 -8.72
C VAL A 54 -2.80 6.23 -9.34
N SER A 55 -3.95 6.14 -8.65
CA SER A 55 -5.19 6.78 -9.09
C SER A 55 -5.07 8.29 -9.13
N ASP A 56 -4.45 8.92 -8.13
CA ASP A 56 -4.26 10.36 -8.09
C ASP A 56 -3.32 10.83 -9.21
N LEU A 57 -2.25 10.08 -9.47
CA LEU A 57 -1.28 10.42 -10.51
C LEU A 57 -1.84 10.25 -11.92
N ILE A 58 -2.50 9.12 -12.22
CA ILE A 58 -2.97 8.85 -13.59
C ILE A 58 -4.12 9.76 -14.01
N ASN A 59 -4.89 10.28 -13.06
CA ASN A 59 -5.99 11.19 -13.32
C ASN A 59 -5.57 12.67 -13.24
N ASP A 60 -4.31 12.97 -12.91
CA ASP A 60 -3.79 14.34 -12.90
C ASP A 60 -3.28 14.71 -14.30
N GLU A 61 -4.12 15.41 -15.07
CA GLU A 61 -3.79 15.87 -16.43
C GLU A 61 -2.56 16.78 -16.49
N SER A 62 -2.19 17.44 -15.39
CA SER A 62 -0.98 18.28 -15.34
C SER A 62 0.29 17.45 -15.28
N CYS A 63 0.24 16.29 -14.63
CA CYS A 63 1.34 15.34 -14.56
C CYS A 63 1.34 14.39 -15.78
N TYR A 64 0.18 13.82 -16.12
CA TYR A 64 0.02 12.76 -17.11
C TYR A 64 -1.15 13.08 -18.04
N PRO A 65 -0.96 13.98 -19.01
CA PRO A 65 -2.00 14.30 -20.00
C PRO A 65 -2.31 13.08 -20.87
N ASP A 66 -3.59 12.91 -21.24
CA ASP A 66 -3.99 11.83 -22.14
C ASP A 66 -3.45 12.08 -23.56
N LYS A 67 -2.46 11.27 -23.95
CA LYS A 67 -1.84 11.26 -25.28
C LYS A 67 -2.14 9.97 -26.04
N THR A 68 -3.09 9.15 -25.58
CA THR A 68 -3.39 7.85 -26.22
C THR A 68 -3.90 8.01 -27.65
N SER A 69 -4.60 9.11 -27.93
CA SER A 69 -5.16 9.44 -29.25
C SER A 69 -4.32 10.45 -30.05
N ALA A 70 -3.09 10.75 -29.60
CA ALA A 70 -2.23 11.71 -30.29
C ALA A 70 -1.72 11.16 -31.63
N ILE A 71 -1.76 11.98 -32.69
CA ILE A 71 -1.28 11.62 -34.03
C ILE A 71 0.25 11.47 -34.03
N THR A 72 0.95 12.30 -33.26
CA THR A 72 2.40 12.30 -33.12
C THR A 72 2.78 11.84 -31.72
N ASN A 73 3.56 10.76 -31.63
CA ASN A 73 4.08 10.20 -30.37
C ASN A 73 2.97 9.84 -29.34
N PRO A 74 2.07 8.88 -29.66
CA PRO A 74 1.04 8.44 -28.72
C PRO A 74 1.67 7.80 -27.49
N ARG A 75 1.12 8.10 -26.31
CA ARG A 75 1.60 7.60 -25.01
C ARG A 75 0.44 7.05 -24.18
N ILE A 76 0.75 6.09 -23.32
CA ILE A 76 -0.21 5.45 -22.42
C ILE A 76 0.17 5.80 -20.99
N GLY A 77 -0.65 6.61 -20.32
CA GLY A 77 -0.51 6.99 -18.91
C GLY A 77 0.94 7.31 -18.52
N PHE A 78 1.55 6.44 -17.71
CA PHE A 78 2.88 6.67 -17.16
C PHE A 78 4.06 6.58 -18.16
N ASP A 79 3.81 6.24 -19.43
CA ASP A 79 4.82 6.31 -20.51
C ASP A 79 5.10 7.74 -20.99
N ASP A 80 4.61 8.79 -20.31
CA ASP A 80 4.96 10.17 -20.65
C ASP A 80 6.23 10.65 -19.89
N PRO A 81 7.41 10.70 -20.55
CA PRO A 81 8.65 11.21 -19.96
C PRO A 81 8.65 12.72 -19.74
N ALA A 82 7.81 13.47 -20.45
CA ALA A 82 7.78 14.93 -20.33
C ALA A 82 7.28 15.31 -18.93
N GLY A 83 7.91 16.28 -18.27
CA GLY A 83 7.47 16.80 -16.98
C GLY A 83 8.60 17.06 -15.98
N THR A 84 8.40 18.04 -15.10
CA THR A 84 9.26 18.21 -13.92
C THR A 84 8.66 17.50 -12.71
N VAL A 85 9.45 17.34 -11.65
CA VAL A 85 9.03 16.77 -10.36
C VAL A 85 7.88 17.53 -9.69
N ASN A 86 7.60 18.75 -10.16
CA ASN A 86 6.46 19.53 -9.77
C ASN A 86 5.52 19.64 -10.99
N CYS A 87 4.37 18.96 -10.94
CA CYS A 87 3.38 18.98 -12.02
C CYS A 87 2.89 20.41 -12.36
N HIS A 88 3.14 21.38 -11.48
CA HIS A 88 2.82 22.79 -11.67
C HIS A 88 3.87 23.60 -12.46
N LEU A 89 5.07 23.08 -12.70
CA LEU A 89 6.09 23.74 -13.53
C LEU A 89 6.00 23.33 -15.01
N TRP A 90 4.87 22.75 -15.42
CA TRP A 90 4.63 22.25 -16.77
C TRP A 90 4.49 23.40 -17.78
N ASN A 91 5.58 23.73 -18.47
CA ASN A 91 5.52 24.45 -19.73
C ASN A 91 6.26 23.69 -20.83
N GLU A 92 5.85 23.91 -22.07
CA GLU A 92 6.34 23.25 -23.30
C GLU A 92 7.84 23.49 -23.60
N THR A 93 8.57 24.15 -22.69
CA THR A 93 10.01 24.42 -22.80
C THR A 93 10.89 23.35 -22.12
N HIS A 94 10.29 22.39 -21.41
CA HIS A 94 11.00 21.30 -20.71
C HIS A 94 10.81 19.95 -21.40
N THR A 95 11.02 19.91 -22.72
CA THR A 95 10.75 18.75 -23.59
C THR A 95 11.84 17.68 -23.62
N GLU A 96 12.92 17.80 -22.85
CA GLU A 96 14.12 17.03 -23.17
C GLU A 96 14.63 16.27 -21.94
N THR A 97 14.59 14.93 -22.03
CA THR A 97 15.47 13.92 -21.36
C THR A 97 15.09 13.28 -20.01
N ALA A 98 13.89 13.43 -19.46
CA ALA A 98 13.54 12.68 -18.24
C ALA A 98 13.01 11.27 -18.57
N ASN A 99 13.57 10.24 -17.95
CA ASN A 99 13.06 8.87 -18.07
C ASN A 99 11.67 8.76 -17.40
N ALA A 100 10.68 8.22 -18.11
CA ALA A 100 9.30 8.06 -17.63
C ALA A 100 9.20 7.33 -16.27
N ALA A 101 10.05 6.33 -16.05
CA ALA A 101 10.15 5.64 -14.78
C ALA A 101 10.65 6.56 -13.66
N THR A 102 11.65 7.40 -13.93
CA THR A 102 12.19 8.35 -12.94
C THR A 102 11.15 9.39 -12.53
N LYS A 103 10.37 9.90 -13.49
CA LYS A 103 9.23 10.79 -13.21
C LYS A 103 8.21 10.11 -12.31
N PHE A 104 7.78 8.89 -12.65
CA PHE A 104 6.83 8.13 -11.84
C PHE A 104 7.34 7.92 -10.41
N LYS A 105 8.57 7.42 -10.23
CA LYS A 105 9.16 7.19 -8.90
C LYS A 105 9.16 8.47 -8.05
N THR A 106 9.59 9.58 -8.67
CA THR A 106 9.68 10.88 -8.01
C THR A 106 8.31 11.39 -7.56
N LEU A 107 7.32 11.38 -8.45
CA LEU A 107 5.95 11.81 -8.11
C LEU A 107 5.30 10.86 -7.10
N PHE A 108 5.60 9.56 -7.18
CA PHE A 108 5.08 8.57 -6.24
C PHE A 108 5.61 8.81 -4.82
N GLU A 109 6.92 9.01 -4.66
CA GLU A 109 7.53 9.34 -3.37
C GLU A 109 7.06 10.71 -2.83
N ASP A 110 6.86 11.69 -3.70
CA ASP A 110 6.29 13.00 -3.32
C ASP A 110 4.87 12.88 -2.76
N LYS A 111 4.00 12.11 -3.43
CA LYS A 111 2.63 11.84 -2.96
C LYS A 111 2.59 11.08 -1.64
N LEU A 112 3.60 10.26 -1.36
CA LEU A 112 3.77 9.60 -0.07
C LEU A 112 4.45 10.50 0.99
N GLY A 113 4.94 11.69 0.61
CA GLY A 113 5.60 12.63 1.51
C GLY A 113 7.00 12.18 1.94
N VAL A 114 7.67 11.33 1.15
CA VAL A 114 8.98 10.73 1.45
C VAL A 114 10.08 11.12 0.46
N LEU A 115 9.76 12.02 -0.48
CA LEU A 115 10.74 12.47 -1.48
C LEU A 115 11.98 13.06 -0.78
N PRO A 116 13.20 12.63 -1.14
CA PRO A 116 14.42 13.15 -0.54
C PRO A 116 14.63 14.63 -0.90
N ALA A 117 15.40 15.34 -0.06
CA ALA A 117 15.71 16.76 -0.27
C ALA A 117 16.46 17.05 -1.59
N SER A 118 17.06 16.03 -2.23
CA SER A 118 17.62 16.13 -3.58
C SER A 118 16.56 16.38 -4.66
N GLY A 119 15.28 16.14 -4.35
CA GLY A 119 14.16 16.25 -5.29
C GLY A 119 14.13 15.13 -6.33
N THR A 120 14.87 14.04 -6.13
CA THR A 120 14.93 12.90 -7.06
C THR A 120 14.75 11.61 -6.28
N ALA A 121 13.77 10.79 -6.67
CA ALA A 121 13.50 9.51 -6.03
C ALA A 121 14.70 8.56 -6.06
N THR A 122 14.79 7.73 -5.03
CA THR A 122 15.76 6.63 -4.95
C THR A 122 15.09 5.31 -5.33
N ASP A 123 15.88 4.26 -5.58
CA ASP A 123 15.29 2.94 -5.86
C ASP A 123 14.69 2.30 -4.61
N THR A 124 15.10 2.74 -3.42
CA THR A 124 14.56 2.29 -2.14
C THR A 124 14.21 3.47 -1.24
N PHE A 125 13.15 3.35 -0.45
CA PHE A 125 12.70 4.39 0.48
C PHE A 125 11.90 3.80 1.65
N SER A 126 11.73 4.58 2.72
CA SER A 126 10.99 4.19 3.92
C SER A 126 9.87 5.18 4.19
N THR A 127 8.70 4.70 4.60
CA THR A 127 7.57 5.55 5.01
C THR A 127 7.48 5.69 6.54
N THR A 128 6.84 6.75 7.01
CA THR A 128 6.75 7.05 8.47
C THR A 128 5.94 6.04 9.27
N ASP A 129 5.14 5.20 8.59
CA ASP A 129 4.41 4.09 9.18
C ASP A 129 5.24 2.80 9.31
N GLY A 130 6.54 2.87 8.98
CA GLY A 130 7.51 1.81 9.25
C GLY A 130 7.63 0.77 8.14
N MET A 131 7.10 1.04 6.95
CA MET A 131 7.26 0.17 5.78
C MET A 131 8.48 0.59 4.95
N ASP A 132 9.17 -0.41 4.40
CA ASP A 132 10.27 -0.20 3.46
C ASP A 132 9.85 -0.62 2.05
N TRP A 133 10.31 0.12 1.05
CA TRP A 133 9.84 0.02 -0.32
C TRP A 133 11.02 -0.03 -1.27
N ALA A 134 10.85 -0.76 -2.38
CA ALA A 134 11.84 -0.79 -3.45
C ALA A 134 11.18 -0.86 -4.82
N PHE A 135 11.60 0.03 -5.71
CA PHE A 135 11.30 -0.06 -7.13
C PHE A 135 12.27 -1.00 -7.83
N SER A 136 11.75 -1.79 -8.77
CA SER A 136 12.58 -2.59 -9.68
C SER A 136 11.92 -2.75 -11.06
N ALA A 137 12.69 -3.25 -12.03
CA ALA A 137 12.23 -3.55 -13.40
C ALA A 137 11.33 -2.45 -14.01
N ALA A 138 11.78 -1.19 -13.93
CA ALA A 138 10.99 -0.03 -14.31
C ALA A 138 11.13 0.28 -15.80
N ASN A 139 10.09 -0.01 -16.59
CA ASN A 139 10.05 0.26 -18.02
C ASN A 139 8.61 0.51 -18.49
N PHE A 140 8.22 1.78 -18.61
CA PHE A 140 6.95 2.16 -19.25
C PHE A 140 7.11 2.24 -20.76
N THR A 141 6.05 1.87 -21.47
CA THR A 141 6.04 1.82 -22.95
C THR A 141 4.70 2.28 -23.49
N SER A 142 4.63 2.64 -24.77
CA SER A 142 3.38 3.05 -25.44
C SER A 142 2.56 1.87 -25.98
N SER A 143 2.82 0.65 -25.51
CA SER A 143 2.24 -0.58 -26.06
C SER A 143 1.56 -1.44 -24.98
N GLY A 144 0.52 -2.18 -25.39
CA GLY A 144 -0.22 -3.07 -24.49
C GLY A 144 -0.80 -2.34 -23.29
N LYS A 145 -0.43 -2.77 -22.07
CA LYS A 145 -0.85 -2.12 -20.81
C LYS A 145 -0.02 -0.88 -20.44
N GLY A 146 0.92 -0.45 -21.29
CA GLY A 146 1.74 0.73 -21.07
C GLY A 146 3.11 0.45 -20.44
N GLY A 147 3.66 -0.76 -20.60
CA GLY A 147 4.81 -1.22 -19.81
C GLY A 147 4.49 -1.31 -18.31
N SER A 148 5.51 -1.44 -17.46
CA SER A 148 5.30 -1.54 -16.01
C SER A 148 6.52 -1.20 -15.16
N ILE A 149 6.27 -0.98 -13.88
CA ILE A 149 7.28 -0.91 -12.80
C ILE A 149 6.89 -1.90 -11.69
N MET A 150 7.87 -2.60 -11.13
CA MET A 150 7.67 -3.40 -9.93
C MET A 150 7.89 -2.55 -8.70
N LEU A 151 7.01 -2.68 -7.72
CA LEU A 151 7.14 -2.09 -6.40
C LEU A 151 7.04 -3.22 -5.37
N THR A 152 8.15 -3.50 -4.70
CA THR A 152 8.17 -4.41 -3.56
C THR A 152 8.00 -3.60 -2.29
N VAL A 153 7.18 -4.11 -1.37
CA VAL A 153 7.01 -3.54 -0.03
C VAL A 153 7.35 -4.59 1.01
N ASP A 154 8.11 -4.18 1.99
CA ASP A 154 8.27 -4.83 3.28
C ASP A 154 7.39 -4.11 4.31
N VAL A 155 6.35 -4.82 4.77
CA VAL A 155 5.35 -4.25 5.67
C VAL A 155 5.82 -4.16 7.13
N ASN A 156 6.93 -4.82 7.48
CA ASN A 156 7.50 -4.78 8.82
C ASN A 156 8.77 -3.88 8.88
N GLY A 157 9.23 -3.39 7.72
CA GLY A 157 10.37 -2.48 7.57
C GLY A 157 11.71 -3.21 7.56
N LYS A 158 12.62 -2.85 8.48
CA LYS A 158 13.95 -3.46 8.62
C LYS A 158 13.99 -4.62 9.61
N ASN A 159 12.83 -5.07 10.06
CA ASN A 159 12.74 -6.07 11.11
C ASN A 159 12.76 -7.46 10.48
N ASP A 160 13.58 -8.35 11.02
CA ASP A 160 13.50 -9.74 10.61
C ASP A 160 12.22 -10.40 11.16
N PRO A 161 11.67 -11.41 10.48
CA PRO A 161 12.17 -11.98 9.23
C PRO A 161 11.71 -11.23 7.97
N ASN A 162 12.39 -11.47 6.85
CA ASN A 162 12.10 -10.93 5.53
C ASN A 162 11.53 -12.05 4.64
N CYS A 163 10.29 -12.44 4.90
CA CYS A 163 9.60 -13.53 4.22
C CYS A 163 8.89 -13.03 2.94
N GLY A 164 9.22 -13.59 1.78
CA GLY A 164 8.53 -13.38 0.51
C GLY A 164 9.49 -13.02 -0.63
N PHE A 165 9.20 -11.96 -1.37
CA PHE A 165 10.01 -11.57 -2.52
C PHE A 165 11.43 -11.12 -2.12
N ALA A 166 12.44 -11.65 -2.81
CA ALA A 166 13.81 -11.14 -2.77
C ALA A 166 13.93 -9.89 -3.66
N THR A 167 14.64 -8.86 -3.20
CA THR A 167 14.64 -7.52 -3.80
C THR A 167 15.87 -6.72 -3.33
N GLU A 168 16.00 -5.48 -3.78
CA GLU A 168 16.91 -4.46 -3.23
C GLU A 168 16.75 -4.23 -1.72
N LEU A 169 15.64 -4.70 -1.11
CA LEU A 169 15.44 -4.72 0.35
C LEU A 169 16.10 -5.91 1.06
N GLY A 170 16.80 -6.80 0.33
CA GLY A 170 17.49 -7.96 0.87
C GLY A 170 16.85 -9.29 0.47
N SER A 171 17.29 -10.36 1.16
CA SER A 171 16.85 -11.74 0.86
C SER A 171 15.38 -11.92 1.24
N GLY A 172 14.60 -12.57 0.38
CA GLY A 172 13.17 -12.86 0.63
C GLY A 172 12.87 -14.29 1.11
N ASN A 173 13.85 -15.19 1.06
CA ASN A 173 13.64 -16.61 1.33
C ASN A 173 13.88 -17.00 2.78
N GLU A 174 13.84 -16.05 3.72
CA GLU A 174 14.11 -16.31 5.14
C GLU A 174 13.06 -17.22 5.80
N CYS A 175 11.97 -17.53 5.08
CA CYS A 175 10.80 -18.22 5.60
C CYS A 175 10.30 -19.33 4.68
N ALA A 176 11.23 -20.09 4.07
CA ALA A 176 10.92 -21.15 3.10
C ALA A 176 9.85 -22.16 3.57
N ASP A 177 9.75 -22.41 4.89
CA ASP A 177 8.80 -23.37 5.47
C ASP A 177 7.53 -22.72 6.07
N LYS A 178 7.38 -21.39 6.00
CA LYS A 178 6.20 -20.72 6.57
C LYS A 178 5.05 -20.68 5.57
N THR A 179 3.84 -20.86 6.09
CA THR A 179 2.58 -20.69 5.33
C THR A 179 1.84 -19.40 5.69
N ASN A 180 2.29 -18.68 6.73
CA ASN A 180 1.70 -17.44 7.21
C ASN A 180 2.77 -16.49 7.79
N GLY A 181 2.36 -15.24 8.06
CA GLY A 181 3.24 -14.23 8.66
C GLY A 181 4.34 -13.74 7.71
N PHE A 182 4.05 -13.75 6.40
CA PHE A 182 4.88 -13.07 5.42
C PHE A 182 4.80 -11.55 5.61
N ASP A 183 5.79 -10.83 5.14
CA ASP A 183 5.90 -9.37 5.25
C ASP A 183 6.32 -8.72 3.94
N ARG A 184 6.92 -9.46 3.00
CA ARG A 184 7.31 -8.94 1.70
C ARG A 184 6.38 -9.39 0.61
N PHE A 185 5.89 -8.42 -0.16
CA PHE A 185 5.16 -8.71 -1.40
C PHE A 185 5.43 -7.68 -2.48
N GLN A 186 5.21 -8.09 -3.74
CA GLN A 186 5.47 -7.26 -4.89
C GLN A 186 4.18 -6.93 -5.65
N MET A 187 4.10 -5.69 -6.11
CA MET A 187 3.04 -5.17 -6.96
C MET A 187 3.63 -4.76 -8.30
N GLN A 188 2.95 -5.10 -9.38
CA GLN A 188 3.23 -4.64 -10.73
C GLN A 188 2.26 -3.51 -11.06
N ILE A 189 2.80 -2.32 -11.29
CA ILE A 189 2.03 -1.14 -11.70
C ILE A 189 2.26 -0.95 -13.19
N TYR A 190 1.20 -1.01 -13.99
CA TYR A 190 1.27 -0.82 -15.43
C TYR A 190 1.14 0.65 -15.82
N GLY A 191 1.61 1.01 -17.01
CA GLY A 191 1.53 2.39 -17.50
C GLY A 191 0.10 2.94 -17.60
N ASN A 192 -0.88 2.07 -17.82
CA ASN A 192 -2.31 2.43 -17.79
C ASN A 192 -2.93 2.53 -16.39
N GLY A 193 -2.14 2.45 -15.32
CA GLY A 193 -2.60 2.56 -13.92
C GLY A 193 -3.22 1.31 -13.34
N GLN A 194 -3.28 0.20 -14.09
CA GLN A 194 -3.64 -1.10 -13.52
C GLN A 194 -2.57 -1.56 -12.53
N ILE A 195 -3.00 -2.22 -11.45
CA ILE A 195 -2.10 -2.76 -10.42
C ILE A 195 -2.42 -4.22 -10.21
N ASP A 196 -1.44 -5.09 -10.46
CA ASP A 196 -1.51 -6.52 -10.18
C ASP A 196 -0.59 -6.84 -8.99
N ILE A 197 -1.04 -7.71 -8.08
CA ILE A 197 -0.13 -8.30 -7.08
C ILE A 197 0.59 -9.45 -7.76
N VAL A 198 1.91 -9.39 -7.80
CA VAL A 198 2.76 -10.44 -8.35
C VAL A 198 2.65 -11.66 -7.42
N ASN A 199 2.34 -12.81 -7.99
CA ASN A 199 2.32 -14.05 -7.20
C ASN A 199 3.74 -14.51 -6.92
N ASP A 200 4.02 -14.72 -5.63
CA ASP A 200 5.12 -15.60 -5.22
C ASP A 200 4.61 -17.05 -5.21
N THR A 201 5.41 -17.94 -4.66
CA THR A 201 5.04 -19.30 -4.21
C THR A 201 3.83 -19.34 -3.28
N ASN A 202 3.40 -18.22 -2.69
CA ASN A 202 2.20 -18.12 -1.88
C ASN A 202 1.20 -17.07 -2.39
N ASP A 203 -0.09 -17.28 -2.12
CA ASP A 203 -1.16 -16.30 -2.38
C ASP A 203 -1.41 -15.38 -1.15
N TRP A 204 -0.46 -15.27 -0.20
CA TRP A 204 -0.67 -14.56 1.06
C TRP A 204 -1.05 -13.10 0.83
N ALA A 205 -0.28 -12.37 0.02
CA ALA A 205 -0.52 -10.96 -0.24
C ALA A 205 -1.86 -10.73 -0.95
N LYS A 206 -2.20 -11.59 -1.91
CA LYS A 206 -3.52 -11.56 -2.55
C LYS A 206 -4.64 -11.75 -1.52
N ASN A 207 -4.49 -12.71 -0.61
CA ASN A 207 -5.45 -12.96 0.45
C ASN A 207 -5.53 -11.81 1.47
N ALA A 208 -4.41 -11.19 1.82
CA ALA A 208 -4.33 -10.06 2.73
C ALA A 208 -5.02 -8.81 2.17
N VAL A 209 -4.82 -8.58 0.87
CA VAL A 209 -5.27 -7.37 0.17
C VAL A 209 -6.69 -7.49 -0.39
N LYS A 210 -7.23 -8.71 -0.52
CA LYS A 210 -8.59 -8.98 -1.05
C LYS A 210 -9.58 -7.90 -0.58
N VAL A 211 -10.08 -7.16 -1.56
CA VAL A 211 -11.16 -6.20 -1.37
C VAL A 211 -12.40 -7.00 -0.98
N ASN A 212 -12.74 -7.04 0.31
CA ASN A 212 -14.03 -7.56 0.76
C ASN A 212 -15.14 -6.65 0.21
N ARG A 213 -15.58 -6.87 -1.04
CA ARG A 213 -16.86 -6.38 -1.56
C ARG A 213 -18.04 -7.24 -1.09
N ASN A 214 -17.87 -8.06 -0.05
CA ASN A 214 -18.97 -8.78 0.57
C ASN A 214 -18.77 -8.83 2.09
N ILE A 215 -19.41 -7.91 2.81
CA ILE A 215 -19.62 -8.00 4.27
C ILE A 215 -20.83 -8.91 4.59
N THR A 216 -21.34 -9.62 3.60
CA THR A 216 -22.37 -10.66 3.77
C THR A 216 -22.01 -11.88 2.94
N SER A 217 -21.05 -12.66 3.42
CA SER A 217 -21.10 -14.10 3.23
C SER A 217 -20.58 -14.74 4.50
N GLU A 218 -21.52 -15.16 5.35
CA GLU A 218 -21.27 -16.23 6.30
C GLU A 218 -20.58 -17.38 5.55
N LYS A 219 -19.37 -17.73 6.00
CA LYS A 219 -18.86 -19.09 5.84
C LYS A 219 -18.58 -19.63 7.24
N ASN A 220 -19.64 -20.23 7.79
CA ASN A 220 -19.49 -21.39 8.64
C ASN A 220 -18.88 -22.52 7.82
N SER A 221 -17.78 -23.07 8.34
CA SER A 221 -17.28 -24.45 8.20
C SER A 221 -15.91 -24.42 8.90
N ASN A 222 -15.79 -24.75 10.19
CA ASN A 222 -15.85 -26.11 10.73
C ASN A 222 -15.60 -27.14 9.64
N ASP A 223 -14.35 -27.57 9.52
CA ASP A 223 -13.96 -28.92 9.10
C ASP A 223 -12.57 -29.16 9.71
N GLU A 224 -12.57 -29.54 10.99
CA GLU A 224 -11.64 -30.54 11.50
C GLU A 224 -12.26 -31.90 11.15
N ASP A 225 -11.59 -32.63 10.26
CA ASP A 225 -11.37 -34.08 10.30
C ASP A 225 -10.25 -34.45 9.31
#